data_AF-A0A2E5JLA9-F1
#
_entry.id   AF-A0A2E5JLA9-F1
#
_cell.length_a   1.000
_cell.length_b   1.000
_cell.length_c   1.000
_cell.angle_alpha   90.00
_cell.angle_beta   90.00
_cell.angle_gamma   90.00
#
_symmetry.space_group_name_H-M   'P 1'
#
loop_
_entity.id
_entity.type
_entity.pdbx_description
1 polymer ?
#
loop_
_entity_poly.entity_id
_entity_poly.type
_entity_poly.pdbx_seq_one_letter_code
_entity_poly.pdbx_strand_id
1 'polypeptide(L)'
;MKKHKFKLAAVLKLREAKEKKIKSELGEIVQEIQKVKERLQEIDNDVDVLYSSQEQSVQTPAAGRMVRFYPEAVRGLKADKVATLNLLAALERRYQRKVEELKVAMGETKVMNKLKEKDFAAHKKQVMKKELETLEEIIMLRPKENSQ
;
A
#
# COMPACT_ATOMS: atom_id res chain seq x y z
N MET A 1 3.78 -39.55 -9.53
CA MET A 1 4.66 -38.64 -8.76
C MET A 1 3.88 -37.94 -7.66
N LYS A 2 4.42 -37.84 -6.43
CA LYS A 2 3.78 -37.04 -5.37
C LYS A 2 3.89 -35.54 -5.73
N LYS A 3 2.77 -34.83 -5.67
CA LYS A 3 2.72 -33.37 -5.90
C LYS A 3 3.56 -32.66 -4.82
N HIS A 4 4.45 -31.75 -5.23
CA HIS A 4 5.27 -30.97 -4.29
C HIS A 4 4.38 -30.17 -3.34
N LYS A 5 4.69 -30.24 -2.03
CA LYS A 5 4.00 -29.47 -0.99
C LYS A 5 5.04 -28.67 -0.21
N PHE A 6 5.02 -27.36 -0.38
CA PHE A 6 5.87 -26.47 0.39
C PHE A 6 5.43 -26.43 1.86
N LYS A 7 6.30 -26.83 2.79
CA LYS A 7 5.97 -26.96 4.22
C LYS A 7 5.53 -25.64 4.87
N LEU A 8 6.06 -24.51 4.40
CA LEU A 8 5.75 -23.17 4.94
C LEU A 8 4.67 -22.44 4.14
N ALA A 9 3.85 -23.14 3.35
CA ALA A 9 2.80 -22.51 2.53
C ALA A 9 1.79 -21.72 3.36
N ALA A 10 1.43 -22.19 4.57
CA ALA A 10 0.53 -21.47 5.47
C ALA A 10 1.16 -20.15 5.96
N VAL A 11 2.45 -20.16 6.29
CA VAL A 11 3.19 -18.97 6.71
C VAL A 11 3.32 -17.97 5.56
N LEU A 12 3.60 -18.45 4.34
CA LEU A 12 3.63 -17.60 3.14
C LEU A 12 2.29 -16.89 2.93
N LYS A 13 1.18 -17.63 3.00
CA LYS A 13 -0.16 -17.05 2.84
C LYS A 13 -0.47 -16.01 3.92
N LEU A 14 -0.04 -16.24 5.16
CA LEU A 14 -0.20 -15.27 6.25
C LEU A 14 0.59 -13.97 5.99
N ARG A 15 1.83 -14.08 5.48
CA ARG A 15 2.68 -12.94 5.12
C ARG A 15 2.07 -12.13 3.97
N GLU A 16 1.60 -12.82 2.92
CA GLU A 16 0.90 -12.19 1.79
C GLU A 16 -0.37 -11.46 2.25
N ALA A 17 -1.15 -12.06 3.15
CA ALA A 17 -2.34 -11.43 3.72
C ALA A 17 -1.99 -10.17 4.53
N LYS A 18 -0.92 -10.22 5.33
CA LYS A 18 -0.41 -9.05 6.08
C LYS A 18 0.02 -7.93 5.13
N GLU A 19 0.77 -8.26 4.09
CA GLU A 19 1.19 -7.29 3.07
C GLU A 19 -0.03 -6.64 2.39
N LYS A 20 -1.02 -7.45 2.00
CA LYS A 20 -2.26 -6.94 1.39
C LYS A 20 -3.02 -6.01 2.33
N LYS A 21 -3.11 -6.36 3.61
CA LYS A 21 -3.76 -5.52 4.64
C LYS A 21 -3.06 -4.17 4.76
N ILE A 22 -1.73 -4.15 4.87
CA ILE A 22 -0.96 -2.91 4.96
C ILE A 22 -1.16 -2.02 3.72
N LYS A 23 -1.20 -2.61 2.51
CA LYS A 23 -1.51 -1.87 1.27
C LYS A 23 -2.90 -1.24 1.29
N SER A 24 -3.91 -1.95 1.80
CA SER A 24 -5.27 -1.41 1.94
C SER A 24 -5.28 -0.20 2.87
N GLU A 25 -4.69 -0.34 4.06
CA GLU A 25 -4.60 0.73 5.06
C GLU A 25 -3.82 1.95 4.53
N LEU A 26 -2.79 1.72 3.71
CA LEU A 26 -2.05 2.80 3.05
C LEU A 26 -2.91 3.53 2.00
N GLY A 27 -3.74 2.79 1.26
CA GLY A 27 -4.72 3.38 0.34
C GLY A 27 -5.75 4.26 1.04
N GLU A 28 -6.25 3.83 2.20
CA GLU A 28 -7.15 4.63 3.04
C GLU A 28 -6.48 5.95 3.49
N ILE A 29 -5.23 5.89 3.96
CA ILE A 29 -4.48 7.09 4.37
C ILE A 29 -4.30 8.05 3.18
N VAL A 30 -4.03 7.54 1.97
CA VAL A 30 -3.90 8.37 0.77
C VAL A 30 -5.21 9.07 0.43
N GLN A 31 -6.34 8.37 0.55
CA GLN A 31 -7.66 8.98 0.34
C GLN A 31 -7.95 10.07 1.38
N GLU A 32 -7.61 9.84 2.65
CA GLU A 32 -7.73 10.85 3.71
C GLU A 32 -6.86 12.09 3.42
N ILE A 33 -5.60 11.90 3.02
CA ILE A 33 -4.70 12.99 2.62
C ILE A 33 -5.31 13.81 1.49
N GLN A 34 -5.87 13.13 0.48
CA GLN A 34 -6.46 13.81 -0.67
C GLN A 34 -7.66 14.67 -0.27
N LYS A 35 -8.56 14.15 0.56
CA LYS A 35 -9.70 14.91 1.10
C LYS A 35 -9.26 16.14 1.91
N VAL A 36 -8.19 16.01 2.70
CA VAL A 36 -7.64 17.13 3.47
C VAL A 36 -7.04 18.19 2.57
N LYS A 37 -6.38 17.79 1.47
CA LYS A 37 -5.87 18.74 0.46
C LYS A 37 -7.00 19.45 -0.29
N GLU A 38 -8.07 18.74 -0.62
CA GLU A 38 -9.28 19.33 -1.19
C GLU A 38 -9.88 20.38 -0.24
N ARG A 39 -9.98 20.07 1.05
CA ARG A 39 -10.44 21.04 2.06
C ARG A 39 -9.55 22.28 2.14
N LEU A 40 -8.23 22.14 2.04
CA LEU A 40 -7.32 23.31 2.00
C LEU A 40 -7.60 24.19 0.79
N GLN A 41 -7.85 23.58 -0.37
CA GLN A 41 -8.20 24.31 -1.58
C GLN A 41 -9.56 25.00 -1.47
N GLU A 42 -10.56 24.36 -0.86
CA GLU A 42 -11.84 24.99 -0.55
C GLU A 42 -11.67 26.21 0.34
N ILE A 43 -10.87 26.10 1.42
CA ILE A 43 -10.62 27.24 2.33
C ILE A 43 -9.98 28.41 1.57
N ASP A 44 -9.05 28.14 0.66
CA ASP A 44 -8.43 29.19 -0.15
C ASP A 44 -9.44 29.85 -1.11
N ASN A 45 -10.30 29.06 -1.75
CA ASN A 45 -11.40 29.59 -2.57
C ASN A 45 -12.39 30.42 -1.72
N ASP A 46 -12.75 29.95 -0.53
CA ASP A 46 -13.66 30.64 0.38
C ASP A 46 -13.09 32.00 0.80
N VAL A 47 -11.77 32.08 1.02
CA VAL A 47 -11.08 33.34 1.33
C VAL A 47 -11.18 34.32 0.16
N ASP A 48 -10.95 33.87 -1.08
CA ASP A 48 -11.04 34.71 -2.28
C ASP A 48 -12.48 35.22 -2.53
N VAL A 49 -13.47 34.34 -2.35
CA VAL A 49 -14.89 34.70 -2.42
C VAL A 49 -15.24 35.72 -1.34
N LEU A 50 -14.72 35.53 -0.12
CA LEU A 50 -14.98 36.42 1.01
C LEU A 50 -14.40 37.82 0.77
N TYR A 51 -13.18 37.93 0.23
CA TYR A 51 -12.59 39.22 -0.15
C TYR A 51 -13.37 39.90 -1.27
N SER A 52 -13.77 39.15 -2.29
CA SER A 52 -14.57 39.68 -3.41
C SER A 52 -15.93 40.21 -2.94
N SER A 53 -16.58 39.49 -2.01
CA SER A 53 -17.83 39.92 -1.38
C SER A 53 -17.66 41.16 -0.49
N GLN A 54 -16.52 41.26 0.21
CA GLN A 54 -16.19 42.43 1.02
C GLN A 54 -16.07 43.68 0.14
N GLU A 55 -15.37 43.59 -0.99
CA GLU A 55 -15.19 44.71 -1.91
C GLU A 55 -16.52 45.22 -2.48
N GLN A 56 -17.40 44.32 -2.91
CA GLN A 56 -18.76 44.67 -3.37
C GLN A 56 -19.62 45.32 -2.27
N SER A 57 -19.49 44.84 -1.03
CA SER A 57 -20.26 45.37 0.10
C SER A 57 -19.84 46.77 0.51
N VAL A 58 -18.56 47.13 0.31
CA VAL A 58 -18.07 48.49 0.58
C VAL A 58 -18.62 49.49 -0.45
N GLN A 59 -18.90 49.05 -1.68
CA GLN A 59 -19.48 49.91 -2.73
C GLN A 59 -20.97 50.22 -2.53
N THR A 60 -21.66 49.50 -1.63
CA THR A 60 -23.11 49.64 -1.41
C THR A 60 -23.41 50.21 -0.01
N PRO A 61 -23.96 51.43 0.13
CA PRO A 61 -24.18 52.08 1.42
C PRO A 61 -25.03 51.28 2.42
N ALA A 62 -25.98 50.48 1.92
CA ALA A 62 -26.86 49.64 2.75
C ALA A 62 -26.12 48.43 3.39
N ALA A 63 -24.97 48.02 2.83
CA ALA A 63 -24.23 46.83 3.26
C ALA A 63 -23.14 47.12 4.31
N GLY A 64 -22.91 48.38 4.70
CA GLY A 64 -21.87 48.77 5.66
C GLY A 64 -21.95 48.08 7.02
N ARG A 65 -23.14 47.63 7.46
CA ARG A 65 -23.31 46.82 8.68
C ARG A 65 -22.79 45.39 8.57
N MET A 66 -22.64 44.85 7.36
CA MET A 66 -22.09 43.52 7.11
C MET A 66 -20.55 43.53 7.06
N VAL A 67 -19.95 44.67 6.71
CA VAL A 67 -18.49 44.85 6.58
C VAL A 67 -17.75 44.47 7.87
N ARG A 68 -18.37 44.67 9.05
CA ARG A 68 -17.78 44.34 10.36
C ARG A 68 -17.60 42.84 10.64
N PHE A 69 -18.28 41.95 9.90
CA PHE A 69 -18.22 40.51 10.14
C PHE A 69 -17.11 39.81 9.33
N TYR A 70 -16.63 40.41 8.24
CA TYR A 70 -15.56 39.85 7.41
C TYR A 70 -14.27 39.55 8.19
N PRO A 71 -13.78 40.41 9.10
CA PRO A 71 -12.58 40.11 9.88
C PRO A 71 -12.69 38.83 10.70
N GLU A 72 -13.84 38.56 11.32
CA GLU A 72 -14.07 37.34 12.10
C GLU A 72 -14.19 36.11 11.19
N ALA A 73 -14.85 36.25 10.02
CA ALA A 73 -14.92 35.17 9.03
C ALA A 73 -13.52 34.79 8.50
N VAL A 74 -12.68 35.78 8.15
CA VAL A 74 -11.28 35.56 7.74
C VAL A 74 -10.48 34.88 8.87
N ARG A 75 -10.67 35.32 10.12
CA ARG A 75 -10.01 34.69 11.27
C ARG A 75 -10.42 33.22 11.42
N GLY A 76 -11.71 32.92 11.25
CA GLY A 76 -12.23 31.55 11.26
C GLY A 76 -11.59 30.67 10.18
N LEU A 77 -11.58 31.14 8.92
CA LEU A 77 -10.96 30.41 7.81
C LEU A 77 -9.45 30.20 8.01
N LYS A 78 -8.73 31.19 8.55
CA LYS A 78 -7.31 31.04 8.90
C LYS A 78 -7.09 29.99 9.99
N ALA A 79 -7.92 29.97 11.03
CA ALA A 79 -7.84 28.98 12.08
C ALA A 79 -8.12 27.56 11.53
N ASP A 80 -9.14 27.42 10.68
CA ASP A 80 -9.47 26.16 10.00
C ASP A 80 -8.31 25.69 9.11
N LYS A 81 -7.70 26.61 8.36
CA LYS A 81 -6.51 26.30 7.53
C LYS A 81 -5.37 25.74 8.37
N VAL A 82 -5.07 26.36 9.51
CA VAL A 82 -4.02 25.88 10.43
C VAL A 82 -4.35 24.49 10.99
N ALA A 83 -5.59 24.27 11.42
CA ALA A 83 -6.03 22.96 11.90
C ALA A 83 -5.92 21.88 10.82
N THR A 84 -6.33 22.21 9.60
CA THR A 84 -6.28 21.32 8.43
C THR A 84 -4.85 20.99 8.01
N LEU A 85 -3.93 21.97 8.05
CA LEU A 85 -2.49 21.75 7.81
C LEU A 85 -1.86 20.83 8.87
N ASN A 86 -2.23 21.00 10.14
CA ASN A 86 -1.76 20.13 11.21
C ASN A 86 -2.26 18.69 11.02
N LEU A 87 -3.51 18.52 10.61
CA LEU A 87 -4.07 17.22 10.26
C LEU A 87 -3.33 16.59 9.09
N LEU A 88 -3.05 17.35 8.02
CA LEU A 88 -2.28 16.89 6.87
C LEU A 88 -0.89 16.38 7.31
N ALA A 89 -0.16 17.16 8.10
CA ALA A 89 1.15 16.76 8.62
C ALA A 89 1.09 15.51 9.52
N ALA A 90 -0.01 15.31 10.26
CA ALA A 90 -0.21 14.08 11.04
C ALA A 90 -0.46 12.86 10.14
N LEU A 91 -1.29 13.02 9.10
CA LEU A 91 -1.58 11.97 8.12
C LEU A 91 -0.33 11.60 7.31
N GLU A 92 0.47 12.57 6.89
CA GLU A 92 1.73 12.32 6.17
C GLU A 92 2.74 11.55 7.04
N ARG A 93 2.84 11.88 8.34
CA ARG A 93 3.66 11.09 9.28
C ARG A 93 3.13 9.67 9.46
N ARG A 94 1.80 9.48 9.47
CA ARG A 94 1.17 8.14 9.51
C ARG A 94 1.46 7.37 8.23
N TYR A 95 1.38 8.02 7.07
CA TYR A 95 1.71 7.45 5.76
C TYR A 95 3.16 6.96 5.73
N GLN A 96 4.13 7.80 6.13
CA GLN A 96 5.55 7.41 6.11
C GLN A 96 5.84 6.20 7.00
N ARG A 97 5.26 6.16 8.22
CA ARG A 97 5.37 4.97 9.09
C ARG A 97 4.81 3.73 8.41
N LYS A 98 3.68 3.85 7.72
CA LYS A 98 3.05 2.73 7.02
C LYS A 98 3.83 2.25 5.80
N VAL A 99 4.50 3.17 5.10
CA VAL A 99 5.44 2.83 4.01
C VAL A 99 6.58 1.96 4.53
N GLU A 100 7.17 2.31 5.69
CA GLU A 100 8.23 1.49 6.29
C GLU A 100 7.72 0.10 6.70
N GLU A 101 6.52 0.01 7.30
CA GLU A 101 5.89 -1.29 7.59
C GLU A 101 5.68 -2.13 6.32
N LEU A 102 5.26 -1.49 5.22
CA LEU A 102 5.06 -2.16 3.94
C LEU A 102 6.37 -2.71 3.37
N LYS A 103 7.46 -1.92 3.43
CA LYS A 103 8.79 -2.36 2.97
C LYS A 103 9.23 -3.64 3.69
N VAL A 104 9.04 -3.69 5.02
CA VAL A 104 9.35 -4.88 5.81
C VAL A 104 8.48 -6.06 5.37
N ALA A 105 7.17 -5.88 5.28
CA ALA A 105 6.25 -6.95 4.88
C ALA A 105 6.59 -7.51 3.47
N MET A 106 6.88 -6.63 2.51
CA MET A 106 7.32 -7.04 1.17
C MET A 106 8.64 -7.82 1.19
N GLY A 107 9.59 -7.40 2.03
CA GLY A 107 10.84 -8.12 2.24
C GLY A 107 10.61 -9.54 2.75
N GLU A 108 9.74 -9.69 3.75
CA GLU A 108 9.38 -10.99 4.33
C GLU A 108 8.70 -11.91 3.32
N THR A 109 7.73 -11.40 2.54
CA THR A 109 7.07 -12.15 1.46
C THR A 109 8.07 -12.59 0.41
N LYS A 110 8.99 -11.71 0.00
CA LYS A 110 10.03 -12.00 -1.00
C LYS A 110 10.98 -13.11 -0.53
N VAL A 111 11.42 -13.08 0.73
CA VAL A 111 12.25 -14.14 1.31
C VAL A 111 11.51 -15.48 1.28
N MET A 112 10.24 -15.49 1.68
CA MET A 112 9.43 -16.71 1.71
C MET A 112 9.21 -17.32 0.32
N ASN A 113 8.99 -16.47 -0.70
CA ASN A 113 8.90 -16.92 -2.09
C ASN A 113 10.22 -17.54 -2.59
N LYS A 114 11.37 -16.93 -2.28
CA LYS A 114 12.67 -17.52 -2.59
C LYS A 114 12.88 -18.87 -1.91
N LEU A 115 12.42 -19.05 -0.66
CA LEU A 115 12.50 -20.34 0.03
C LEU A 115 11.64 -21.40 -0.66
N LYS A 116 10.42 -21.03 -1.08
CA LYS A 116 9.53 -21.91 -1.84
C LYS A 116 10.15 -22.36 -3.16
N GLU A 117 10.76 -21.45 -3.91
CA GLU A 117 11.45 -21.75 -5.17
C GLU A 117 12.62 -22.71 -4.96
N LYS A 118 13.47 -22.45 -3.94
CA LYS A 118 14.59 -23.34 -3.59
C LYS A 118 14.11 -24.74 -3.17
N ASP A 119 13.07 -24.82 -2.35
CA ASP A 119 12.49 -26.10 -1.91
C ASP A 119 11.91 -26.88 -3.09
N PHE A 120 11.23 -26.21 -4.03
CA PHE A 120 10.74 -26.82 -5.25
C PHE A 120 11.87 -27.32 -6.15
N ALA A 121 12.94 -26.54 -6.32
CA ALA A 121 14.11 -26.95 -7.10
C ALA A 121 14.80 -28.19 -6.49
N ALA A 122 14.93 -28.24 -5.17
CA ALA A 122 15.47 -29.39 -4.46
C ALA A 122 14.60 -30.64 -4.65
N HIS A 123 13.29 -30.51 -4.52
CA HIS A 123 12.35 -31.60 -4.78
C HIS A 123 12.44 -32.11 -6.22
N LYS A 124 12.49 -31.21 -7.22
CA LYS A 124 12.64 -31.58 -8.64
C LYS A 124 13.93 -32.37 -8.86
N LYS A 125 15.05 -31.91 -8.30
CA LYS A 125 16.35 -32.62 -8.39
C LYS A 125 16.28 -34.01 -7.76
N GLN A 126 15.62 -34.16 -6.62
CA GLN A 126 15.45 -35.46 -5.96
C GLN A 126 14.57 -36.41 -6.77
N VAL A 127 13.48 -35.92 -7.38
CA VAL A 127 12.62 -36.74 -8.24
C VAL A 127 13.40 -37.22 -9.46
N MET A 128 14.09 -36.31 -10.17
CA MET A 128 14.90 -36.69 -11.33
C MET A 128 16.00 -37.70 -10.99
N LYS A 129 16.65 -37.55 -9.82
CA LYS A 129 17.66 -38.51 -9.35
C LYS A 129 17.05 -39.90 -9.14
N LYS A 130 15.89 -39.99 -8.48
CA LYS A 130 15.20 -41.27 -8.26
C LYS A 130 14.74 -41.91 -9.56
N GLU A 131 14.26 -41.11 -10.51
CA GLU A 131 13.87 -41.62 -11.83
C GLU A 131 15.05 -42.19 -12.59
N LEU A 132 16.20 -41.52 -12.54
CA LEU A 132 17.44 -42.02 -13.14
C LEU A 132 17.89 -43.33 -12.48
N GLU A 133 17.93 -43.41 -11.14
CA GLU A 133 18.24 -44.64 -10.40
C GLU A 133 17.29 -45.79 -10.79
N THR A 134 15.99 -45.51 -10.93
CA THR A 134 14.99 -46.51 -11.35
C THR A 134 15.24 -46.98 -12.79
N LEU A 135 15.61 -46.08 -13.70
CA LEU A 135 15.93 -46.43 -15.09
C LEU A 135 17.20 -47.30 -15.18
N GLU A 136 18.24 -46.96 -14.42
CA GLU A 136 19.47 -47.75 -14.34
C GLU A 136 19.19 -49.17 -13.82
N GLU A 137 18.36 -49.30 -12.79
CA GLU A 137 17.95 -50.60 -12.25
C GLU A 137 17.18 -51.44 -13.29
N ILE A 138 16.26 -50.82 -14.05
CA ILE A 138 15.54 -51.50 -15.15
C ILE A 138 16.51 -51.94 -16.26
N ILE A 139 17.51 -51.12 -16.61
CA ILE A 139 18.52 -51.47 -17.61
C ILE A 139 19.38 -52.63 -17.13
N MET A 140 19.78 -52.66 -15.86
CA MET A 140 20.56 -53.77 -15.29
C MET A 140 19.77 -55.08 -15.19
N LEU A 141 18.45 -55.00 -14.95
CA LEU A 141 17.57 -56.17 -14.88
C LEU A 141 17.11 -56.69 -16.24
N ARG A 142 17.35 -55.95 -17.34
CA ARG A 142 17.07 -56.45 -18.69
C ARG A 142 18.03 -57.60 -19.02
N PRO A 143 17.54 -58.78 -19.43
CA PRO A 143 18.39 -59.85 -19.94
C PRO A 143 19.20 -59.32 -21.13
N LYS A 144 20.49 -59.68 -21.20
CA LYS A 144 21.29 -59.45 -22.40
C LYS A 144 20.77 -60.36 -23.51
N GLU A 145 19.72 -59.95 -24.20
CA GLU A 145 19.35 -60.58 -25.47
C GLU A 145 20.37 -60.12 -26.53
N ASN A 146 21.13 -61.11 -27.00
CA ASN A 146 22.00 -61.12 -28.17
C ASN A 146 23.34 -60.39 -28.04
N SER A 147 24.32 -61.13 -27.48
CA SER A 147 25.70 -61.07 -27.93
C SER A 147 25.99 -62.37 -28.70
N GLN A 148 25.56 -62.42 -29.97
CA GLN A 148 26.06 -63.35 -30.99
C GLN A 148 26.73 -62.53 -32.08
#